data_AF-A0A820AR92-F1
#
_entry.id   AF-A0A820AR92-F1
#
_cell.length_a   1.000
_cell.length_b   1.000
_cell.length_c   1.000
_cell.angle_alpha   90.00
_cell.angle_beta   90.00
_cell.angle_gamma   90.00
#
_symmetry.space_group_name_H-M   'P 1'
#
loop_
_entity.id
_entity.type
_entity.pdbx_description
1 polymer ?
#
loop_
_entity_poly.entity_id
_entity_poly.type
_entity_poly.pdbx_seq_one_letter_code
_entity_poly.pdbx_strand_id
1 'polypeptide(L)' 'FLTGSDRVPVFGWSQTQPMTIQRSHTDDIHLPVSHTCFNVLDLPSYSSKEVLKTKLIDAIQHNQGFNLV' A
#
# COMPACT_ATOMS: atom_id res chain seq x y z
N PHE A 1 -0.88 5.26 3.82
CA PHE A 1 -1.37 4.18 2.95
C PHE A 1 -1.11 2.83 3.60
N LEU A 2 0.06 2.20 3.43
CA LEU A 2 0.32 0.83 3.89
C LEU A 2 0.14 0.58 5.39
N THR A 3 0.58 1.51 6.24
CA THR A 3 0.64 1.35 7.69
C THR A 3 -0.52 2.05 8.42
N GLY A 4 -1.39 2.74 7.67
CA GLY A 4 -2.44 3.59 8.25
C GLY A 4 -1.94 4.82 9.03
N SER A 5 -0.62 5.06 9.10
CA SER A 5 -0.02 6.20 9.80
C SER A 5 1.13 6.80 8.99
N ASP A 6 1.32 8.11 9.12
CA ASP A 6 2.46 8.87 8.60
C ASP A 6 3.66 8.88 9.56
N ARG A 7 3.51 8.29 10.75
CA ARG A 7 4.55 8.27 11.79
C ARG A 7 5.45 7.05 11.64
N VAL A 8 6.75 7.29 11.85
CA VAL A 8 7.74 6.22 12.03
C VAL A 8 7.65 5.70 13.48
N PRO A 9 7.66 4.37 13.70
CA PRO A 9 7.68 3.80 15.04
C PRO A 9 8.88 4.29 15.85
N VAL A 10 8.67 4.62 17.13
CA VAL A 10 9.71 5.16 18.04
C VAL A 10 10.93 4.23 18.13
N PHE A 11 10.68 2.92 18.10
CA PHE A 11 11.71 1.89 18.19
C PHE A 11 12.24 1.42 16.82
N GLY A 12 11.85 2.10 15.75
CA GLY A 12 12.19 1.76 14.37
C GLY A 12 11.35 0.62 13.78
N TRP A 13 11.41 0.47 12.46
CA TRP A 13 10.62 -0.52 11.73
C TRP A 13 10.99 -1.98 12.03
N SER A 14 12.24 -2.23 12.44
CA SER A 14 12.71 -3.57 12.82
C SER A 14 11.98 -4.15 14.03
N GLN A 15 11.36 -3.30 14.85
CA GLN A 15 10.61 -3.69 16.04
C GLN A 15 9.09 -3.61 15.84
N THR A 16 8.64 -3.51 14.58
CA THR A 16 7.22 -3.52 14.21
C THR A 16 6.87 -4.74 13.37
N GLN A 17 5.57 -4.96 13.19
CA GLN A 17 5.10 -6.02 12.30
C GLN A 17 5.68 -5.81 10.89
N PRO A 18 6.32 -6.86 10.30
CA PRO A 18 7.03 -6.73 9.04
C PRO A 18 6.10 -6.30 7.90
N MET A 19 6.61 -5.40 7.06
CA MET A 19 5.92 -5.02 5.83
C MET A 19 6.06 -6.14 4.81
N THR A 20 4.93 -6.58 4.25
CA THR A 20 4.91 -7.67 3.28
C THR A 20 4.26 -7.21 1.98
N ILE A 21 4.89 -7.53 0.85
CA ILE A 21 4.29 -7.31 -0.47
C ILE A 21 3.83 -8.67 -0.99
N GLN A 22 2.54 -8.79 -1.26
CA GLN A 22 1.93 -10.00 -1.81
C GLN A 22 1.51 -9.73 -3.25
N ARG A 23 1.72 -10.72 -4.11
CA ARG A 23 1.33 -10.62 -5.51
C ARG A 23 -0.15 -10.98 -5.64
N SER A 24 -0.94 -10.07 -6.20
CA SER A 24 -2.31 -10.35 -6.61
C SER A 24 -2.36 -10.84 -8.04
N HIS A 25 -3.27 -11.77 -8.34
CA HIS A 25 -3.48 -12.33 -9.68
C HIS A 25 -4.27 -11.40 -10.61
N THR A 26 -4.32 -10.11 -10.29
CA THR A 26 -5.06 -9.09 -11.02
C THR A 26 -4.19 -8.33 -12.01
N ASP A 27 -4.86 -7.79 -13.01
CA ASP A 27 -4.33 -7.14 -14.20
C ASP A 27 -4.05 -5.64 -13.97
N ASP A 28 -3.50 -4.96 -14.99
CA ASP A 28 -3.17 -3.52 -15.01
C ASP A 28 -4.32 -2.57 -14.66
N ILE A 29 -5.54 -3.07 -14.66
CA ILE A 29 -6.75 -2.30 -14.38
C ILE A 29 -6.83 -1.93 -12.90
N HIS A 30 -6.48 -2.87 -12.01
CA HIS A 30 -6.74 -2.75 -10.58
C HIS A 30 -5.69 -1.88 -9.87
N LEU A 31 -6.12 -1.17 -8.83
CA LEU A 31 -5.24 -0.45 -7.91
C LEU A 31 -4.67 -1.41 -6.87
N PRO A 32 -3.48 -1.13 -6.32
CA PRO A 32 -2.96 -1.87 -5.18
C PRO A 32 -3.83 -1.64 -3.95
N VAL A 33 -3.91 -2.66 -3.09
CA VAL A 33 -4.72 -2.63 -1.86
C VAL A 33 -3.80 -2.80 -0.65
N SER A 34 -4.00 -1.97 0.37
CA SER A 34 -3.26 -2.07 1.63
C SER A 34 -4.14 -2.63 2.75
N HIS A 35 -3.63 -3.64 3.45
CA HIS A 35 -4.21 -4.14 4.70
C HIS A 35 -3.43 -3.54 5.88
N THR A 36 -3.87 -2.38 6.34
CA THR A 36 -3.12 -1.56 7.31
C THR A 36 -2.94 -2.20 8.67
N CYS A 37 -3.89 -3.04 9.09
CA CYS A 37 -3.77 -3.81 10.34
C CYS A 37 -2.60 -4.80 10.31
N PHE A 38 -2.16 -5.20 9.12
CA PHE A 38 -1.16 -6.25 8.94
C PHE A 38 0.12 -5.80 8.22
N ASN A 39 0.20 -4.53 7.82
CA ASN A 39 1.27 -3.99 6.97
C ASN A 39 1.49 -4.79 5.67
N VAL A 40 0.40 -5.29 5.07
CA VAL A 40 0.44 -6.05 3.81
C VAL A 40 -0.01 -5.18 2.64
N LEU A 41 0.77 -5.20 1.55
CA LEU A 41 0.44 -4.58 0.28
C LEU A 41 0.15 -5.66 -0.77
N ASP A 42 -1.11 -5.74 -1.19
CA ASP A 42 -1.50 -6.54 -2.36
C ASP A 42 -1.18 -5.75 -3.62
N LEU A 43 -0.19 -6.23 -4.35
CA LEU A 43 0.32 -5.61 -5.56
C LEU A 43 -0.10 -6.44 -6.79
N PRO A 44 -0.95 -5.88 -7.67
CA PRO A 44 -1.28 -6.50 -8.95
C PRO A 44 -0.05 -6.79 -9.80
N SER A 45 -0.19 -7.74 -10.72
CA SER A 45 0.87 -8.17 -11.61
C SER A 45 1.03 -7.23 -12.80
N TYR A 46 1.51 -6.01 -12.54
CA TYR A 46 1.58 -4.97 -13.57
C TYR A 46 2.52 -5.33 -14.74
N SER A 47 2.11 -4.97 -15.95
CA SER A 47 2.86 -5.23 -17.19
C SER A 47 4.19 -4.49 -17.28
N SER A 48 4.32 -3.35 -16.59
CA SER A 48 5.51 -2.51 -16.60
C SER A 48 5.71 -1.76 -15.29
N LYS A 49 6.94 -1.28 -15.06
CA LYS A 49 7.29 -0.47 -13.90
C LYS A 49 6.57 0.89 -13.91
N GLU A 50 6.32 1.43 -15.09
CA GLU A 50 5.64 2.69 -15.32
C GLU A 50 4.16 2.59 -14.91
N VAL A 51 3.48 1.51 -15.30
CA VAL A 51 2.11 1.23 -14.88
C VAL A 51 2.04 1.05 -13.36
N LEU A 52 2.95 0.25 -12.78
CA LEU A 52 3.04 0.06 -11.33
C LEU A 52 3.17 1.40 -10.60
N LYS A 53 4.11 2.24 -11.04
CA LYS A 53 4.34 3.55 -10.41
C LYS A 53 3.10 4.42 -10.45
N THR A 54 2.45 4.50 -11.60
CA THR A 54 1.25 5.33 -11.80
C THR A 54 0.12 4.85 -10.88
N LYS A 55 -0.20 3.55 -10.93
CA LYS A 55 -1.26 2.95 -10.11
C LYS A 55 -1.00 3.03 -8.62
N LEU A 56 0.26 2.88 -8.19
CA LEU A 56 0.65 3.01 -6.79
C LEU A 56 0.50 4.45 -6.28
N ILE A 57 0.92 5.44 -7.08
CA ILE A 57 0.74 6.85 -6.72
C ILE A 57 -0.75 7.19 -6.64
N ASP A 58 -1.54 6.74 -7.61
CA ASP A 58 -2.99 6.94 -7.62
C ASP A 58 -3.64 6.38 -6.35
N ALA A 59 -3.29 5.15 -5.95
CA ALA A 59 -3.83 4.54 -4.73
C ALA A 59 -3.41 5.28 -3.45
N ILE A 60 -2.17 5.77 -3.38
CA ILE A 60 -1.69 6.54 -2.22
C ILE A 60 -2.42 7.88 -2.12
N GLN A 61 -2.62 8.59 -3.24
CA GLN A 61 -3.25 9.91 -3.28
C GLN A 61 -4.75 9.87 -2.96
N HIS A 62 -5.44 8.82 -3.42
CA HIS A 62 -6.87 8.64 -3.19
C HIS A 62 -7.20 7.82 -1.94
N ASN A 63 -6.21 7.47 -1.13
CA ASN A 63 -6.40 6.87 0.19
C ASN A 63 -6.81 7.95 1.20
N GLN A 64 -8.03 8.46 1.08
CA GLN A 64 -8.63 9.30 2.10
C GLN A 64 -9.14 8.39 3.23
N GLY A 65 -8.62 8.60 4.45
CA GLY A 65 -9.24 8.05 5.64
C GLY A 65 -10.65 8.64 5.84
N PHE A 66 -11.38 8.17 6.85
CA PHE A 66 -12.65 8.79 7.21
C PHE A 66 -12.39 10.22 7.70
N ASN A 67 -12.60 11.21 6.83
CA ASN A 67 -12.68 12.61 7.21
C ASN A 67 -13.94 12.79 8.06
N LEU A 68 -13.86 12.49 9.36
CA LEU A 68 -14.84 12.96 10.33
C LEU A 68 -14.67 14.47 10.42
N VAL A 69 -15.53 15.18 9.68
CA VAL A 69 -15.80 16.61 9.85
C VAL A 69 -16.58 16.83 11.14
#